data_AF-A0A7J8T9T9-F1
#
_entry.id   AF-A0A7J8T9T9-F1
#
_cell.length_a   1.000
_cell.length_b   1.000
_cell.length_c   1.000
_cell.angle_alpha   90.00
_cell.angle_beta   90.00
_cell.angle_gamma   90.00
#
_symmetry.space_group_name_H-M   'P 1'
#
loop_
_entity.id
_entity.type
_entity.pdbx_description
1 polymer ?
#
loop_
_entity_poly.entity_id
_entity_poly.type
_entity_poly.pdbx_seq_one_letter_code
_entity_poly.pdbx_strand_id
1 'polypeptide(L)'
;MYFVSLIKENYLLDILDPRVLNDENVEQFKEVATLAKRCVRVNGEERPTMKEVAHELAELQAMPKHPWSQSKSIGEEAEYLFSDLPSSYGEGATSSSMGCDSINNKNLII
;
A
#
# COMPACT_ATOMS: atom_id res chain seq x y z
N MET A 1 -5.60 5.28 21.78
CA MET A 1 -5.47 4.27 20.71
C MET A 1 -4.95 2.99 21.33
N TYR A 2 -5.76 1.93 21.38
CA TYR A 2 -5.45 0.68 22.08
C TYR A 2 -4.17 0.01 21.55
N PHE A 3 -4.07 -0.20 20.24
CA PHE A 3 -2.87 -0.77 19.59
C PHE A 3 -1.59 0.00 19.93
N VAL A 4 -1.56 1.33 19.72
CA VAL A 4 -0.37 2.15 19.97
C VAL A 4 0.10 2.09 21.42
N SER A 5 -0.82 2.01 22.38
CA SER A 5 -0.49 1.84 23.81
C SER A 5 0.17 0.49 24.06
N LEU A 6 -0.41 -0.59 23.56
CA LEU A 6 0.15 -1.94 23.73
C LEU A 6 1.56 -2.08 23.15
N ILE A 7 1.82 -1.49 21.97
CA ILE A 7 3.18 -1.48 21.40
C ILE A 7 4.16 -0.69 22.28
N LYS A 8 3.73 0.39 22.94
CA LYS A 8 4.60 1.15 23.87
C LYS A 8 4.86 0.40 25.16
N GLU A 9 3.91 -0.42 25.60
CA GLU A 9 3.95 -1.20 26.83
C GLU A 9 4.53 -2.61 26.61
N ASN A 10 5.06 -2.91 25.42
CA ASN A 10 5.60 -4.21 25.02
C ASN A 10 4.61 -5.39 25.07
N TYR A 11 3.31 -5.11 24.98
CA TYR A 11 2.22 -6.11 24.92
C TYR A 11 1.83 -6.48 23.48
N LEU A 12 2.77 -6.39 22.53
CA LEU A 12 2.50 -6.78 21.14
C LEU A 12 2.14 -8.26 21.02
N LEU A 13 2.87 -9.13 21.72
CA LEU A 13 2.69 -10.58 21.59
C LEU A 13 1.32 -11.05 22.11
N ASP A 14 0.75 -10.32 23.08
CA ASP A 14 -0.53 -10.66 23.70
C ASP A 14 -1.74 -10.40 22.78
N ILE A 15 -1.57 -9.62 21.72
CA ILE A 15 -2.63 -9.31 20.75
C ILE A 15 -2.45 -10.02 19.41
N LEU A 16 -1.33 -10.71 19.20
CA LEU A 16 -1.11 -11.49 18.00
C LEU A 16 -1.87 -12.81 18.09
N ASP A 17 -2.41 -13.27 16.97
CA ASP A 17 -3.03 -14.59 16.88
C ASP A 17 -1.93 -15.65 17.14
N PRO A 18 -2.10 -16.54 18.14
CA PRO A 18 -1.10 -17.57 18.44
C PRO A 18 -0.76 -18.47 17.25
N ARG A 19 -1.65 -18.57 16.25
CA ARG A 19 -1.42 -19.36 15.02
C ARG A 19 -0.42 -18.74 14.07
N VAL A 20 -0.14 -17.43 14.19
CA VAL A 20 0.81 -16.71 13.33
C VAL A 20 2.15 -16.45 14.01
N LEU A 21 2.19 -16.56 15.34
CA LEU A 21 3.38 -16.37 16.15
C LEU A 21 4.26 -17.62 16.15
N ASN A 22 5.56 -17.43 15.94
CA ASN A 22 6.61 -18.42 16.17
C ASN A 22 7.83 -17.72 16.79
N ASP A 23 8.65 -18.43 17.55
CA ASP A 23 9.83 -17.84 18.21
C ASP A 23 10.78 -17.16 17.21
N GLU A 24 10.82 -17.65 15.97
CA GLU A 24 11.67 -17.15 14.90
C GLU A 24 11.16 -15.84 14.25
N ASN A 25 9.87 -15.50 14.39
CA ASN A 25 9.26 -14.36 13.70
C ASN A 25 8.89 -13.18 14.62
N VAL A 26 9.16 -13.31 15.93
CA VAL A 26 8.90 -12.28 16.94
C VAL A 26 9.49 -10.92 16.55
N GLU A 27 10.75 -10.89 16.11
CA GLU A 27 11.41 -9.63 15.72
C GLU A 27 10.78 -9.02 14.46
N GLN A 28 10.38 -9.84 13.48
CA GLN A 28 9.68 -9.35 12.29
C GLN A 28 8.35 -8.70 12.65
N PHE A 29 7.60 -9.30 13.58
CA PHE A 29 6.36 -8.70 14.07
C PHE A 29 6.58 -7.39 14.81
N LYS A 30 7.67 -7.25 15.58
CA LYS A 30 8.02 -5.98 16.24
C LYS A 30 8.30 -4.86 15.23
N GLU A 31 9.01 -5.17 14.16
CA GLU A 31 9.29 -4.21 13.08
C GLU A 31 8.01 -3.78 12.36
N VAL A 32 7.18 -4.76 11.95
CA VAL A 32 5.89 -4.48 11.30
C VAL A 32 4.96 -3.69 12.22
N ALA A 33 4.92 -4.00 13.51
CA ALA A 33 4.12 -3.27 14.48
C ALA A 33 4.62 -1.84 14.70
N THR A 34 5.92 -1.62 14.64
CA THR A 34 6.54 -0.29 14.71
C THR A 34 6.19 0.56 13.48
N LEU A 35 6.18 -0.04 12.29
CA LEU A 35 5.67 0.61 11.07
C LEU A 35 4.17 0.92 11.20
N ALA A 36 3.34 -0.06 11.59
CA ALA A 36 1.90 0.13 11.78
C ALA A 36 1.60 1.24 12.79
N LYS A 37 2.36 1.33 13.89
CA LYS A 37 2.25 2.39 14.91
C LYS A 37 2.45 3.79 14.31
N ARG A 38 3.35 3.95 13.34
CA ARG A 38 3.55 5.21 12.60
C ARG A 38 2.38 5.49 11.65
N CYS A 39 1.89 4.46 10.94
CA CYS A 39 0.76 4.60 10.01
C CYS A 39 -0.54 5.05 10.69
N VAL A 40 -0.77 4.66 11.94
CA VAL A 40 -2.01 4.96 12.68
C VAL A 40 -1.94 6.23 13.54
N ARG A 41 -0.93 7.10 13.37
CA ARG A 41 -0.84 8.36 14.13
C ARG A 41 -2.07 9.24 13.88
N VAL A 42 -2.50 9.95 14.93
CA VAL A 42 -3.68 10.83 14.86
C VAL A 42 -3.41 12.00 13.92
N ASN A 43 -2.22 12.60 14.02
CA ASN A 43 -1.77 13.63 13.10
C ASN A 43 -1.37 13.01 11.75
N GLY A 44 -2.02 13.43 10.66
CA GLY A 44 -1.78 12.92 9.31
C GLY A 44 -0.37 13.21 8.81
N GLU A 45 0.16 14.40 9.12
CA GLU A 45 1.50 14.85 8.70
C GLU A 45 2.63 14.02 9.31
N GLU A 46 2.35 13.30 10.39
CA GLU A 46 3.33 12.41 11.04
C GLU A 46 3.31 10.98 10.51
N ARG A 47 2.36 10.66 9.62
CA ARG A 47 2.24 9.34 9.01
C ARG A 47 3.24 9.22 7.87
N PRO A 48 3.87 8.05 7.69
CA PRO A 48 4.70 7.79 6.53
C PRO A 48 3.84 7.82 5.26
N THR A 49 4.44 8.23 4.16
CA THR A 49 3.86 8.12 2.82
C THR A 49 3.71 6.64 2.45
N MET A 50 2.74 6.30 1.59
CA MET A 50 2.60 4.91 1.12
C MET A 50 3.85 4.39 0.38
N LYS A 51 4.66 5.28 -0.20
CA LYS A 51 5.94 4.94 -0.81
C LYS A 51 6.94 4.45 0.24
N GLU A 52 7.05 5.15 1.36
CA GLU A 52 7.91 4.75 2.48
C GLU A 52 7.41 3.45 3.11
N VAL A 53 6.10 3.32 3.33
CA VAL A 53 5.49 2.08 3.85
C VAL A 53 5.81 0.89 2.94
N ALA A 54 5.65 1.04 1.62
CA ALA A 54 5.93 -0.02 0.66
C ALA A 54 7.42 -0.39 0.64
N HIS A 55 8.31 0.60 0.73
CA HIS A 55 9.75 0.38 0.78
C HIS A 55 10.16 -0.40 2.03
N GLU A 56 9.73 0.05 3.21
CA GLU A 56 10.06 -0.61 4.48
C GLU A 56 9.49 -2.05 4.54
N LEU A 57 8.27 -2.27 4.03
CA LEU A 57 7.71 -3.63 3.94
C LEU A 57 8.48 -4.53 2.98
N ALA A 58 9.02 -3.99 1.88
CA ALA A 58 9.86 -4.76 0.96
C ALA A 58 11.19 -5.17 1.61
N GLU A 59 11.78 -4.28 2.41
CA GLU A 59 12.99 -4.57 3.19
C GLU A 59 12.75 -5.66 4.24
N LEU A 60 11.62 -5.59 4.97
CA LEU A 60 11.24 -6.61 5.95
C LEU A 60 10.99 -7.98 5.32
N GLN A 61 10.52 -8.02 4.06
CA GLN A 61 10.35 -9.26 3.30
C GLN A 61 11.66 -9.82 2.72
N ALA A 62 12.71 -8.99 2.57
CA ALA A 62 14.02 -9.39 2.04
C ALA A 62 14.93 -10.04 3.10
N MET A 63 14.58 -9.92 4.38
CA MET A 63 15.18 -10.67 5.50
C MET A 63 15.08 -12.20 5.27
N PRO A 64 15.99 -13.03 5.83
CA PRO A 64 16.07 -14.45 5.53
C PRO A 64 14.69 -15.13 5.57
N LYS A 65 14.37 -15.71 4.42
CA LYS A 65 13.07 -16.18 3.94
C LYS A 65 12.31 -17.00 4.99
N HIS A 66 11.43 -16.37 5.77
CA HIS A 66 10.46 -17.10 6.60
C HIS A 66 9.53 -17.90 5.65
N PRO A 67 9.08 -19.13 6.00
CA PRO A 67 8.28 -20.00 5.13
C PRO A 67 7.05 -19.35 4.46
N TRP A 68 6.55 -18.26 5.05
CA TRP A 68 5.40 -17.48 4.57
C TRP A 68 5.67 -16.68 3.29
N SER A 69 6.94 -16.50 2.92
CA SER A 69 7.35 -15.72 1.74
C SER A 69 7.33 -16.52 0.42
N GLN A 70 6.61 -17.65 0.40
CA GLN A 70 6.33 -18.44 -0.81
C GLN A 70 5.11 -17.94 -1.62
N SER A 71 4.60 -16.74 -1.36
CA SER A 71 3.68 -16.08 -2.30
C SER A 71 4.49 -15.45 -3.43
N LYS A 72 4.75 -16.22 -4.48
CA LYS A 72 5.15 -15.66 -5.79
C LYS A 72 3.88 -15.13 -6.48
N SER A 73 3.32 -14.04 -5.98
CA SER A 73 2.31 -13.27 -6.74
C SER A 73 3.04 -12.16 -7.50
N ILE A 74 3.68 -12.54 -8.60
CA ILE A 74 3.77 -11.67 -9.77
C ILE A 74 2.59 -12.11 -10.61
N GLY A 75 1.41 -11.56 -10.31
CA GLY A 75 0.22 -11.72 -11.12
C GLY A 75 0.26 -10.69 -12.23
N GLU A 76 0.54 -11.13 -13.46
CA GLU A 76 -0.14 -10.90 -14.77
C GLU A 76 -0.93 -9.59 -15.06
N GLU A 77 -1.18 -8.68 -14.11
CA GLU A 77 -2.03 -7.49 -14.30
C GLU A 77 -1.32 -6.35 -15.04
N ALA A 78 0.01 -6.39 -15.14
CA ALA A 78 0.77 -5.39 -15.90
C ALA A 78 0.63 -5.55 -17.43
N GLU A 79 0.18 -6.70 -17.93
CA GLU A 79 0.06 -6.92 -19.38
C GLU A 79 -1.20 -6.29 -19.98
N TYR A 80 -2.25 -6.00 -19.19
CA TYR A 80 -3.49 -5.41 -19.70
C TYR A 80 -3.44 -3.89 -19.93
N LEU A 81 -2.45 -3.17 -19.36
CA LEU A 81 -2.39 -1.71 -19.44
C LEU A 81 -1.64 -1.18 -20.68
N PHE A 82 -0.88 -2.03 -21.38
CA PHE A 82 0.03 -1.60 -22.44
C PHE A 82 -0.40 -1.96 -23.87
N SER A 83 -1.52 -2.66 -24.04
CA SER A 83 -1.91 -3.22 -25.35
C SER A 83 -2.58 -2.23 -26.30
N ASP A 84 -3.11 -1.10 -25.82
CA ASP A 84 -4.09 -0.31 -26.57
C ASP A 84 -3.64 1.10 -27.02
N LEU A 85 -2.35 1.41 -27.12
CA LEU A 85 -1.93 2.65 -27.78
C LEU A 85 -1.41 2.40 -29.21
N PRO A 86 -2.19 2.72 -30.26
CA PRO A 86 -1.67 2.71 -31.61
C PRO A 86 -0.68 3.86 -31.78
N SER A 87 0.60 3.50 -31.92
CA SER A 87 1.70 4.37 -32.32
C SER A 87 1.47 4.90 -33.74
N SER A 88 0.84 6.06 -33.88
CA SER A 88 1.10 6.98 -35.00
C SER A 88 0.42 8.33 -34.77
N TYR A 89 1.18 9.30 -34.26
CA TYR A 89 0.81 10.71 -34.39
C TYR A 89 2.00 11.42 -35.02
N GLY A 90 1.85 11.72 -36.30
CA GLY A 90 2.78 12.53 -37.08
C GLY A 90 2.75 14.00 -36.66
N GLU A 91 3.82 14.69 -37.03
CA GLU A 91 3.97 16.14 -36.98
C GLU A 91 2.83 16.85 -37.72
N GLY A 92 2.30 17.93 -37.14
CA GLY A 92 1.31 18.78 -37.82
C GLY A 92 0.75 19.88 -36.93
N ALA A 93 0.92 21.12 -37.38
CA ALA A 93 0.75 22.36 -36.61
C ALA A 93 -0.70 22.82 -36.36
N THR A 94 -0.82 23.76 -35.40
CA THR A 94 -1.82 24.85 -35.29
C THR A 94 -3.31 24.54 -35.06
N SER A 95 -3.81 25.04 -33.92
CA SER A 95 -4.86 26.08 -33.81
C SER A 95 -5.93 25.77 -32.76
N SER A 96 -6.06 26.71 -31.81
CA SER A 96 -7.28 27.17 -31.10
C SER A 96 -8.34 26.17 -30.63
N SER A 97 -8.52 26.17 -29.29
CA SER A 97 -9.81 26.26 -28.58
C SER A 97 -10.92 25.28 -28.95
N MET A 98 -11.23 24.35 -28.05
CA MET A 98 -12.61 23.90 -27.79
C MET A 98 -12.72 23.39 -26.35
N GLY A 99 -13.71 23.93 -25.62
CA GLY A 99 -13.94 23.70 -24.20
C GLY A 99 -14.46 22.31 -23.88
N CYS A 100 -14.30 21.89 -22.63
CA CYS A 100 -14.93 20.70 -22.10
C CYS A 100 -16.32 21.04 -21.54
N ASP A 101 -17.36 20.58 -22.24
CA ASP A 101 -18.73 20.74 -21.77
C ASP A 101 -19.18 19.59 -20.85
N SER A 102 -19.56 19.99 -19.64
CA SER A 102 -20.65 19.49 -18.78
C SER A 102 -20.74 18.01 -18.36
N ILE A 103 -20.68 17.82 -17.04
CA ILE A 103 -21.03 16.57 -16.33
C ILE A 103 -22.56 16.48 -16.22
N ASN A 104 -23.16 15.46 -16.85
CA ASN A 104 -24.58 15.15 -16.68
C ASN A 104 -24.82 14.51 -15.29
N ASN A 105 -25.29 15.29 -14.32
CA ASN A 105 -25.84 14.76 -13.08
C ASN A 105 -27.27 14.27 -13.32
N LYS A 106 -27.44 12.97 -13.51
CA LYS A 106 -28.76 12.32 -13.45
C LYS A 106 -29.11 12.11 -11.98
N ASN A 107 -29.91 13.04 -11.48
CA ASN A 107 -30.51 13.09 -10.15
C ASN A 107 -31.15 11.76 -9.73
N LEU A 108 -30.83 11.35 -8.50
CA LEU A 108 -31.51 10.30 -7.75
C LEU A 108 -32.94 10.75 -7.43
N ILE A 109 -33.94 10.06 -7.96
CA ILE A 109 -35.33 10.20 -7.52
C ILE A 109 -35.51 9.35 -6.26
N ILE A 110 -36.10 9.99 -5.25
CA ILE A 110 -36.41 9.49 -3.89
C ILE A 110 -37.31 8.25 -3.94
#